data_AF-A0A835BM30-F1
#
_entry.id   AF-A0A835BM30-F1
#
_cell.length_a   1.000
_cell.length_b   1.000
_cell.length_c   1.000
_cell.angle_alpha   90.00
_cell.angle_beta   90.00
_cell.angle_gamma   90.00
#
_symmetry.space_group_name_H-M   'P 1'
#
loop_
_entity.id
_entity.type
_entity.pdbx_description
1 polymer ?
#
loop_
_entity_poly.entity_id
_entity_poly.type
_entity_poly.pdbx_seq_one_letter_code
_entity_poly.pdbx_strand_id
1 'polypeptide(L)' 'MIGIPWDPTLLVTKMVLQARQLFGLSSFREIALITSWCIWTHRNSIIFDGASIFLERWKRSFKDEIGLVLHRIKPSLK' A
#
# COMPACT_ATOMS: atom_id res chain seq x y z
N MET A 1 7.07 1.07 1.43
CA MET A 1 6.75 1.44 2.83
C MET A 1 7.59 0.61 3.80
N ILE A 2 7.63 -0.72 3.65
CA ILE A 2 8.67 -1.59 4.23
C ILE A 2 9.70 -1.89 3.11
N GLY A 3 11.00 -1.76 3.40
CA GLY A 3 12.08 -2.07 2.45
C GLY A 3 12.42 -1.00 1.39
N ILE A 4 11.72 0.15 1.38
CA ILE A 4 12.09 1.31 0.54
C ILE A 4 12.71 2.37 1.46
N PRO A 5 13.92 2.87 1.17
CA PRO A 5 14.48 4.00 1.92
C PRO A 5 13.70 5.27 1.58
N TRP A 6 12.92 5.77 2.54
CA TRP A 6 12.22 7.04 2.43
C TRP A 6 13.11 8.15 2.96
N ASP A 7 13.31 9.20 2.17
CA ASP A 7 14.02 10.40 2.59
C ASP A 7 13.02 11.48 3.03
N PRO A 8 12.83 11.70 4.34
CA PRO A 8 11.86 12.67 4.85
C PRO A 8 12.28 14.12 4.62
N THR A 9 13.51 14.37 4.16
CA THR A 9 13.97 15.73 3.82
C THR A 9 13.44 16.22 2.46
N LEU A 10 12.92 15.29 1.64
CA LEU A 10 12.38 15.60 0.33
C LEU A 10 10.90 16.01 0.40
N LEU A 11 10.49 16.83 -0.57
CA LEU A 11 9.07 17.03 -0.86
C LEU A 11 8.38 15.69 -1.16
N VAL A 12 7.14 15.53 -0.69
CA VAL A 12 6.38 14.27 -0.83
C VAL A 12 6.35 13.75 -2.28
N THR A 13 6.22 14.65 -3.26
CA THR A 13 6.19 14.29 -4.69
C THR A 13 7.52 13.70 -5.15
N LYS A 14 8.64 14.26 -4.70
CA LYS A 14 9.99 13.78 -4.99
C LYS A 14 10.28 12.46 -4.27
N MET A 15 9.84 12.35 -3.02
CA MET A 15 9.99 11.14 -2.22
C MET A 15 9.22 9.95 -2.85
N VAL A 16 8.00 10.17 -3.35
CA VAL A 16 7.21 9.15 -4.07
C VAL A 16 7.84 8.79 -5.42
N LEU A 17 8.39 9.77 -6.15
CA LEU A 17 9.11 9.53 -7.41
C LEU A 17 10.36 8.65 -7.19
N GLN A 18 11.15 8.96 -6.16
CA GLN A 18 12.32 8.15 -5.80
C GLN A 18 11.91 6.73 -5.40
N ALA A 19 10.87 6.59 -4.57
CA ALA A 19 10.34 5.29 -4.19
C ALA A 19 9.88 4.46 -5.40
N ARG A 20 9.22 5.10 -6.38
CA ARG A 20 8.82 4.46 -7.63
C ARG A 20 10.03 3.97 -8.43
N GLN A 21 11.08 4.79 -8.54
CA GLN A 21 12.31 4.42 -9.26
C GLN A 21 13.00 3.22 -8.62
N LEU A 22 13.11 3.21 -7.29
CA LEU A 22 13.72 2.11 -6.54
C LEU A 22 12.90 0.82 -6.60
N PHE A 23 11.56 0.92 -6.66
CA PHE A 23 10.69 -0.25 -6.76
C PHE A 23 10.80 -0.97 -8.11
N GLY A 24 11.10 -0.24 -9.19
CA GLY A 24 11.44 -0.82 -10.50
C GLY A 24 10.29 -1.44 -11.29
N LEU A 25 9.09 -1.60 -10.71
CA LEU A 25 7.93 -2.20 -11.36
C LEU A 25 6.82 -1.18 -11.65
N SER A 26 6.10 -1.36 -12.76
CA SER A 26 4.96 -0.54 -13.15
C SER A 26 3.80 -0.60 -12.15
N SER A 27 3.69 -1.71 -11.40
CA SER A 27 2.68 -1.92 -10.36
C SER A 27 2.92 -1.15 -9.05
N PHE A 28 3.99 -0.33 -8.97
CA PHE A 28 4.32 0.45 -7.78
C PHE A 28 3.13 1.27 -7.28
N ARG A 29 2.42 1.94 -8.20
CA ARG A 29 1.32 2.84 -7.85
C ARG A 29 0.19 2.07 -7.16
N GLU A 30 -0.24 0.97 -7.75
CA GLU A 30 -1.31 0.11 -7.25
C GLU A 30 -0.92 -0.46 -5.88
N ILE A 31 0.30 -0.99 -5.77
CA ILE A 31 0.81 -1.55 -4.51
C ILE A 31 0.91 -0.49 -3.42
N ALA A 32 1.42 0.70 -3.73
CA ALA A 32 1.57 1.79 -2.77
C ALA A 32 0.21 2.31 -2.27
N LEU A 33 -0.77 2.43 -3.16
CA LEU A 33 -2.14 2.85 -2.82
C LEU A 33 -2.82 1.83 -1.92
N ILE A 34 -2.78 0.54 -2.29
CA ILE A 34 -3.40 -0.54 -1.50
C ILE A 34 -2.73 -0.68 -0.13
N THR A 35 -1.39 -0.61 -0.08
CA THR A 35 -0.64 -0.64 1.18
C THR A 35 -1.07 0.50 2.10
N SER A 36 -1.13 1.73 1.57
CA SER A 36 -1.53 2.92 2.35
C SER A 36 -2.97 2.81 2.84
N TRP A 37 -3.87 2.35 1.99
CA TRP A 37 -5.27 2.08 2.34
C TRP A 37 -5.38 1.08 3.49
N CYS A 38 -4.69 -0.07 3.40
CA CYS A 38 -4.72 -1.10 4.44
C CYS A 38 -4.14 -0.61 5.77
N ILE A 39 -3.10 0.22 5.74
CA ILE A 39 -2.55 0.83 6.97
C ILE A 39 -3.57 1.77 7.59
N TRP A 40 -4.21 2.61 6.78
CA TRP A 40 -5.21 3.56 7.24
C TRP A 40 -6.43 2.86 7.86
N THR A 41 -6.99 1.86 7.19
CA THR A 41 -8.13 1.08 7.72
C THR A 41 -7.76 0.31 8.98
N HIS A 42 -6.56 -0.30 9.03
CA HIS A 42 -6.09 -0.98 10.23
C HIS A 42 -5.96 -0.02 11.41
N ARG A 43 -5.33 1.16 11.23
CA ARG A 43 -5.25 2.18 12.28
C ARG A 43 -6.62 2.67 12.73
N ASN A 44 -7.54 2.89 11.80
CA ASN A 44 -8.89 3.32 12.16
C ASN A 44 -9.61 2.27 13.00
N SER A 45 -9.49 0.98 12.66
CA SER A 45 -10.11 -0.09 13.48
C SER A 45 -9.58 -0.11 14.91
N ILE A 46 -8.30 0.22 15.11
CA ILE A 46 -7.70 0.30 16.45
C ILE A 46 -8.24 1.49 17.23
N ILE A 47 -8.31 2.67 16.58
CA ILE A 47 -8.71 3.92 17.23
C ILE A 47 -10.21 3.97 17.52
N PHE A 48 -11.04 3.55 16.56
CA PHE A 48 -12.49 3.73 16.61
C PHE A 48 -13.23 2.47 17.08
N ASP A 49 -12.73 1.27 16.77
CA ASP A 49 -13.41 0.00 17.07
C ASP A 49 -12.75 -0.79 18.21
N GLY A 50 -11.71 -0.25 18.84
CA GLY A 50 -10.95 -0.92 19.91
C GLY A 50 -10.24 -2.19 19.45
N ALA A 51 -10.00 -2.33 18.15
CA ALA A 51 -9.39 -3.52 17.58
C ALA A 51 -7.91 -3.64 18.00
N SER A 52 -7.44 -4.87 18.22
CA SER A 52 -6.03 -5.09 18.59
C SER A 52 -5.07 -4.91 17.42
N ILE A 53 -3.85 -4.45 17.73
CA ILE A 53 -2.73 -4.30 16.79
C ILE A 53 -2.20 -5.70 16.45
N PHE A 54 -2.55 -6.22 15.27
CA PHE A 54 -2.06 -7.51 14.79
C PHE A 54 -1.58 -7.38 13.34
N LEU A 55 -0.28 -7.55 13.13
CA LEU A 55 0.34 -7.48 11.81
C LEU A 55 -0.27 -8.49 10.83
N GLU A 56 -0.62 -9.68 11.30
CA GLU A 56 -1.26 -10.72 10.48
C GLU A 56 -2.65 -10.30 9.98
N ARG A 57 -3.39 -9.51 10.76
CA ARG A 57 -4.68 -8.95 10.33
C ARG A 57 -4.47 -7.97 9.19
N TRP A 58 -3.52 -7.05 9.33
CA TRP A 58 -3.16 -6.11 8.27
C TRP A 58 -2.69 -6.84 7.00
N LYS A 59 -1.82 -7.85 7.12
CA LYS A 59 -1.35 -8.66 5.98
C LYS A 59 -2.50 -9.37 5.27
N ARG A 60 -3.50 -9.87 6.01
CA ARG A 60 -4.70 -10.49 5.43
C ARG A 60 -5.51 -9.47 4.64
N SER A 61 -5.84 -8.32 5.23
CA SER A 61 -6.55 -7.23 4.54
C SER A 61 -5.81 -6.79 3.27
N PHE A 62 -4.48 -6.70 3.32
CA PHE A 62 -3.66 -6.37 2.16
C PHE A 62 -3.78 -7.40 1.02
N LYS A 63 -3.76 -8.70 1.35
CA LYS A 63 -3.95 -9.76 0.35
C LYS A 63 -5.34 -9.70 -0.28
N ASP A 64 -6.37 -9.49 0.55
CA ASP A 64 -7.76 -9.43 0.10
C ASP A 64 -7.96 -8.24 -0.87
N GLU A 65 -7.45 -7.06 -0.51
CA GLU A 65 -7.54 -5.84 -1.35
C GLU A 65 -6.75 -5.97 -2.66
N ILE A 66 -5.54 -6.55 -2.63
CA ILE A 66 -4.81 -6.87 -3.86
C ILE A 66 -5.61 -7.83 -4.75
N GLY A 67 -6.22 -8.86 -4.18
CA GLY A 67 -7.06 -9.81 -4.94
C GLY A 67 -8.20 -9.11 -5.67
N LEU A 68 -8.88 -8.18 -4.99
CA LEU A 68 -9.95 -7.37 -5.59
C LEU A 68 -9.44 -6.45 -6.71
N VAL A 69 -8.29 -5.80 -6.51
CA VAL A 69 -7.68 -4.96 -7.55
C VAL A 69 -7.29 -5.78 -8.77
N LEU A 70 -6.68 -6.95 -8.58
CA LEU A 70 -6.32 -7.86 -9.68
C LEU A 70 -7.55 -8.30 -10.47
N HIS A 71 -8.68 -8.59 -9.82
CA HIS A 71 -9.94 -8.92 -10.51
C HIS A 71 -10.50 -7.74 -11.33
N ARG A 72 -10.23 -6.50 -10.92
CA ARG A 72 -10.69 -5.29 -11.63
C ARG A 72 -9.81 -4.92 -12.82
N ILE A 73 -8.61 -5.46 -12.93
CA ILE A 73 -7.75 -5.27 -14.11
C ILE A 73 -8.39 -6.05 -15.27
N LYS A 74 -8.98 -5.31 -16.22
CA LYS A 74 -9.49 -5.92 -17.44
C LYS A 74 -8.33 -6.57 -18.21
N PRO A 75 -8.44 -7.84 -18.63
CA PRO A 75 -7.41 -8.49 -19.46
C PRO A 75 -7.24 -7.86 -20.85
N SER A 76 -7.99 -6.82 -21.20
CA SER A 76 -8.09 -6.24 -22.55
C SER A 76 -7.19 -5.03 -22.82
N LEU A 77 -6.05 -4.89 -22.14
CA LEU A 77 -4.98 -3.98 -22.55
C LEU A 77 -3.72 -4.81 -22.80
N LYS A 78 -3.71 -5.51 -23.93
CA LYS A 78 -2.54 -6.14 -24.54
C LYS A 78 -2.27 -5.48 -25.88
#